data_AF-A0A1G1B9G1-F1
#
_entry.id   AF-A0A1G1B9G1-F1
#
_cell.length_a   1.000
_cell.length_b   1.000
_cell.length_c   1.000
_cell.angle_alpha   90.00
_cell.angle_beta   90.00
_cell.angle_gamma   90.00
#
_symmetry.space_group_name_H-M   'P 1'
#
loop_
_entity.id
_entity.type
_entity.pdbx_description
1 polymer ?
#
loop_
_entity_poly.entity_id
_entity_poly.type
_entity_poly.pdbx_seq_one_letter_code
_entity_poly.pdbx_strand_id
1 'polypeptide(L)' 'MEKDKSDIRWIQRFSNFQAAIRQLQSGVDLINLRELSLLEKQGLIQAFEFTHELAWNVLKGNI' A
#
# COMPACT_ATOMS: atom_id res chain seq x y z
N MET A 1 5.29 -1.31 -31.86
CA MET A 1 6.28 -1.07 -30.80
C MET A 1 5.93 -1.97 -29.63
N GLU A 2 6.79 -2.93 -29.29
CA GLU A 2 6.67 -3.68 -28.04
C GLU A 2 6.83 -2.69 -26.88
N LYS A 3 5.81 -2.54 -26.03
CA LYS A 3 5.96 -1.83 -24.76
C LYS A 3 7.00 -2.58 -23.95
N ASP A 4 8.02 -1.86 -23.47
CA ASP A 4 9.00 -2.44 -22.56
C ASP A 4 8.26 -3.07 -21.37
N LYS A 5 8.55 -4.36 -21.10
CA LYS A 5 7.94 -5.08 -19.97
C LYS A 5 8.24 -4.40 -18.64
N SER A 6 9.34 -3.64 -18.56
CA SER A 6 9.71 -2.87 -17.38
C SER A 6 8.69 -1.75 -17.08
N ASP A 7 8.15 -1.09 -18.12
CA ASP A 7 7.13 -0.04 -17.99
C ASP A 7 5.83 -0.58 -17.37
N ILE A 8 5.46 -1.80 -17.74
CA ILE A 8 4.24 -2.42 -17.23
C ILE A 8 4.37 -2.76 -15.73
N ARG A 9 5.56 -3.19 -15.28
CA ARG A 9 5.78 -3.61 -13.89
C ARG A 9 5.72 -2.45 -12.90
N TRP A 10 6.32 -1.30 -13.21
CA TRP A 10 6.28 -0.16 -12.28
C TRP A 10 4.87 0.39 -12.16
N ILE A 11 4.09 0.42 -13.25
CA ILE A 11 2.67 0.85 -13.24
C ILE A 11 1.85 -0.06 -12.32
N GLN A 12 2.04 -1.38 -12.42
CA GLN A 12 1.36 -2.34 -11.55
C GLN A 12 1.75 -2.17 -10.07
N ARG A 13 3.04 -2.00 -9.77
CA ARG A 13 3.51 -1.74 -8.40
C ARG A 13 2.93 -0.44 -7.85
N PHE A 14 2.88 0.61 -8.65
CA PHE A 14 2.31 1.89 -8.25
C PHE A 14 0.80 1.77 -7.99
N SER A 15 0.07 1.07 -8.85
CA SER A 15 -1.36 0.78 -8.65
C SER A 15 -1.60 -0.01 -7.36
N ASN A 16 -0.75 -1.00 -7.06
CA ASN A 16 -0.84 -1.78 -5.82
C ASN A 16 -0.58 -0.92 -4.58
N PHE A 17 0.46 -0.07 -4.63
CA PHE A 17 0.74 0.90 -3.57
C PHE A 17 -0.44 1.87 -3.35
N GLN A 18 -1.05 2.36 -4.43
CA GLN A 18 -2.23 3.23 -4.33
C GLN A 18 -3.44 2.52 -3.70
N ALA A 19 -3.63 1.22 -3.93
CA ALA A 19 -4.67 0.46 -3.25
C ALA A 19 -4.36 0.30 -1.75
N ALA A 20 -3.11 -0.02 -1.42
CA ALA A 20 -2.61 -0.17 -0.06
C ALA A 20 -2.78 1.10 0.78
N ILE A 21 -2.34 2.24 0.26
CA ILE A 21 -2.42 3.52 0.98
C ILE A 21 -3.87 3.96 1.22
N ARG A 22 -4.81 3.63 0.31
CA ARG A 22 -6.25 3.86 0.54
C ARG A 22 -6.78 3.01 1.69
N GLN A 23 -6.38 1.76 1.78
CA GLN A 23 -6.79 0.88 2.88
C GLN A 23 -6.23 1.36 4.22
N LEU A 24 -4.96 1.79 4.23
CA LEU A 24 -4.33 2.39 5.41
C LEU A 24 -5.08 3.66 5.84
N GLN A 25 -5.42 4.54 4.89
CA GLN A 25 -6.20 5.75 5.16
C GLN A 25 -7.56 5.43 5.77
N SER A 26 -8.30 4.44 5.23
CA SER A 26 -9.57 4.02 5.82
C SER A 26 -9.44 3.54 7.27
N GLY A 27 -8.34 2.88 7.62
CA GLY A 27 -8.07 2.47 9.00
C GLY A 27 -7.73 3.66 9.92
N VAL A 28 -7.03 4.66 9.40
CA VAL A 28 -6.77 5.94 10.09
C VAL A 28 -8.07 6.74 10.28
N ASP A 29 -8.95 6.75 9.29
CA ASP A 29 -10.24 7.42 9.40
C ASP A 29 -11.11 6.72 10.46
N LEU A 30 -11.05 5.39 10.54
CA LEU A 30 -11.80 4.61 11.53
C LEU A 30 -11.35 4.88 12.97
N ILE A 31 -10.04 5.00 13.23
CA ILE A 31 -9.53 5.31 14.59
C ILE A 31 -9.92 6.73 15.04
N ASN A 32 -10.12 7.66 14.09
CA ASN A 32 -10.61 9.00 14.39
C ASN A 32 -12.11 9.03 14.75
N LEU A 33 -12.88 8.02 14.32
CA LEU A 33 -14.31 7.92 14.61
C LEU A 33 -14.61 7.17 15.90
N ARG A 34 -13.82 6.14 16.23
CA ARG A 34 -13.98 5.33 17.45
C ARG A 34 -12.70 4.58 17.81
N GLU A 35 -12.68 4.02 19.01
CA GLU A 35 -11.64 3.05 19.35
C GLU A 35 -11.72 1.80 18.45
N LEU A 36 -10.55 1.34 18.03
CA LEU A 36 -10.37 0.09 17.29
C LEU A 36 -10.34 -1.11 18.24
N SER A 37 -10.97 -2.20 17.82
CA SER A 37 -10.77 -3.52 18.42
C SER A 37 -9.31 -3.97 18.27
N LEU A 38 -8.89 -4.97 19.05
CA LEU A 38 -7.54 -5.52 18.94
C LEU A 38 -7.23 -6.02 17.52
N LEU A 39 -8.18 -6.68 16.86
CA LEU A 39 -8.03 -7.17 15.49
C LEU A 39 -7.87 -6.02 14.49
N GLU A 40 -8.64 -4.94 14.65
CA GLU A 40 -8.52 -3.76 13.79
C GLU A 40 -7.19 -3.03 14.00
N LYS A 41 -6.70 -2.95 15.25
CA LYS A 41 -5.36 -2.41 15.55
C LYS A 41 -4.27 -3.25 14.85
N GLN A 42 -4.36 -4.58 14.91
CA GLN A 42 -3.45 -5.47 14.19
C GLN A 42 -3.54 -5.30 12.68
N GLY A 43 -4.75 -5.22 12.14
CA GLY A 43 -4.98 -4.97 10.71
C GLY A 43 -4.39 -3.64 10.24
N LEU A 44 -4.49 -2.59 11.06
CA LEU A 44 -3.91 -1.28 10.77
C LEU A 44 -2.37 -1.31 10.79
N ILE A 45 -1.76 -2.02 11.73
CA ILE A 45 -0.30 -2.22 11.78
C ILE A 45 0.16 -2.98 10.53
N GLN A 46 -0.50 -4.08 10.19
CA GLN A 46 -0.19 -4.83 8.97
C GLN A 46 -0.34 -3.95 7.73
N ALA A 47 -1.41 -3.13 7.68
CA ALA A 47 -1.64 -2.18 6.60
C ALA A 47 -0.52 -1.17 6.43
N PHE A 48 0.00 -0.65 7.54
CA PHE A 48 1.16 0.22 7.51
C PHE A 48 2.41 -0.50 6.96
N GLU A 49 2.74 -1.68 7.48
CA GLU A 49 3.93 -2.44 7.08
C GLU A 49 3.94 -2.76 5.59
N PHE A 50 2.85 -3.35 5.07
CA PHE A 50 2.80 -3.75 3.66
C PHE A 50 2.72 -2.53 2.73
N THR A 51 2.06 -1.44 3.15
CA THR A 51 2.03 -0.19 2.37
C THR A 51 3.44 0.38 2.22
N HIS A 52 4.24 0.34 3.28
CA HIS A 52 5.61 0.81 3.28
C HIS A 52 6.53 -0.07 2.42
N GLU A 53 6.33 -1.40 2.44
CA GLU A 53 7.03 -2.33 1.55
C GLU A 53 6.69 -2.09 0.08
N LEU A 54 5.41 -1.85 -0.24
CA LEU A 54 4.99 -1.53 -1.61
C LEU A 54 5.57 -0.19 -2.07
N ALA A 55 5.61 0.82 -1.20
CA ALA A 55 6.26 2.09 -1.50
C ALA A 55 7.74 1.88 -1.85
N TRP A 56 8.44 1.07 -1.06
CA TRP A 56 9.83 0.71 -1.33
C TRP A 56 9.98 -0.02 -2.67
N ASN A 57 9.11 -0.98 -2.98
CA ASN A 57 9.13 -1.71 -4.26
C ASN A 57 8.85 -0.84 -5.47
N VAL A 58 8.06 0.24 -5.33
CA VAL A 58 7.85 1.26 -6.36
C VAL A 58 9.12 2.08 -6.55
N LEU A 59 9.72 2.58 -5.47
CA LEU A 59 10.91 3.43 -5.51
C LEU A 59 12.16 2.69 -5.99
N LYS A 60 12.28 1.39 -5.66
CA LYS A 60 13.39 0.53 -6.10
C LYS A 60 13.41 0.27 -7.61
N GLY A 61 12.41 0.73 -8.37
CA GLY A 61 12.21 0.52 -9.80
C GLY A 61 13.44 0.02 -10.57
N ASN A 62 13.58 -1.31 -10.62
CA ASN A 62 14.69 -2.05 -11.24
C ASN A 62 16.10 -1.66 -10.74
N ILE A 63 16.51 -2.18 -9.59
CA ILE A 63 17.89 -2.69 -9.42
C ILE A 63 17.87 -4.18 -9.77
#